data_AF-H0GTE2-F1
#
_entry.id   AF-H0GTE2-F1
#
_cell.length_a   1.000
_cell.length_b   1.000
_cell.length_c   1.000
_cell.angle_alpha   90.00
_cell.angle_beta   90.00
_cell.angle_gamma   90.00
#
_symmetry.space_group_name_H-M   'P 1'
#
loop_
_entity.id
_entity.type
_entity.pdbx_description
1 polymer ?
#
loop_
_entity_poly.entity_id
_entity_poly.type
_entity_poly.pdbx_seq_one_letter_code
_entity_poly.pdbx_strand_id
1 'polypeptide(L)'
;MLPPKIPIKFTHIAHTLPEKVNFRTVQQQQKQQQQQQQQQQQNNSTGSSSIIFYDSYIHLAYSRSVDKEWVFAALSDSNGQGSMTKTWYVGNARGKFDDACNQIWNMALNLASKKYGKICLILTRLNGILPDDELMNWRRLSGRNIHLAVVCVDDNSKISFIDEDKLYPSFKPIYKDTKFGGHIDMTRLDDYEIRDIDQDIHGVVFQHPFPLAHSQHRCAIRSGALIKFKKCDGDTVWDKFAVNLLNCPHSDSTQLLETILEEFRNLAALNAWYGLSDGTDGHIPWHILAVKKMMNTLVHTRVKIANTTTAANNTAASSSITILDE
;
A
#
# COMPACT_ATOMS: atom_id res chain seq x y z
N MET A 1 17.05 -13.17 -22.92
CA MET A 1 17.09 -11.77 -23.36
C MET A 1 15.95 -11.02 -22.68
N LEU A 2 16.18 -9.88 -22.05
CA LEU A 2 15.13 -8.96 -21.58
C LEU A 2 15.39 -7.57 -22.15
N PRO A 3 14.63 -7.18 -23.17
CA PRO A 3 13.76 -6.03 -22.97
C PRO A 3 12.34 -6.39 -23.45
N PRO A 4 11.36 -6.25 -22.56
CA PRO A 4 10.61 -5.01 -22.63
C PRO A 4 10.53 -4.34 -21.26
N LYS A 5 10.77 -3.03 -21.21
CA LYS A 5 10.23 -2.12 -20.17
C LYS A 5 8.71 -1.97 -20.35
N ILE A 6 8.01 -3.10 -20.45
CA ILE A 6 6.55 -3.20 -20.34
C ILE A 6 6.35 -3.91 -19.00
N PRO A 7 5.46 -3.43 -18.11
CA PRO A 7 5.35 -3.92 -16.73
C PRO A 7 4.65 -5.29 -16.66
N ILE A 8 5.19 -6.29 -17.35
CA ILE A 8 4.74 -7.68 -17.33
C ILE A 8 5.70 -8.46 -16.44
N LYS A 9 5.15 -9.10 -15.41
CA LYS A 9 5.88 -9.96 -14.47
C LYS A 9 5.53 -11.43 -14.73
N PHE A 10 6.12 -12.33 -13.94
CA PHE A 10 5.91 -13.77 -14.04
C PHE A 10 4.44 -14.19 -14.00
N THR A 11 3.65 -13.61 -13.09
CA THR A 11 2.22 -13.87 -12.94
C THR A 11 1.47 -12.64 -12.42
N HIS A 12 0.16 -12.72 -12.33
CA HIS A 12 -0.73 -11.72 -11.74
C HIS A 12 -1.96 -12.42 -11.14
N ILE A 13 -2.78 -11.69 -10.39
CA ILE A 13 -3.99 -12.26 -9.79
C ILE A 13 -4.94 -12.76 -10.89
N ALA A 14 -5.38 -14.02 -10.78
CA ALA A 14 -6.39 -14.57 -11.65
C ALA A 14 -7.71 -13.83 -11.46
N HIS A 15 -8.31 -13.32 -12.54
CA HIS A 15 -9.60 -12.63 -12.46
C HIS A 15 -10.74 -13.66 -12.47
N THR A 16 -10.97 -14.25 -11.30
CA THR A 16 -12.04 -15.24 -11.09
C THR A 16 -13.41 -14.57 -11.04
N LEU A 17 -14.46 -15.37 -11.26
CA LEU A 17 -15.84 -14.91 -11.08
C LEU A 17 -16.08 -14.55 -9.59
N PRO A 18 -16.93 -13.55 -9.30
CA PRO A 18 -17.26 -13.21 -7.93
C PRO A 18 -18.08 -14.32 -7.27
N GLU A 19 -17.92 -14.50 -5.96
CA GLU A 19 -18.70 -15.49 -5.18
C GLU A 19 -20.21 -15.17 -5.19
N LYS A 20 -20.56 -13.88 -5.20
CA LYS A 20 -21.94 -13.39 -5.20
C LYS A 20 -22.15 -12.38 -6.32
N VAL A 21 -23.19 -12.60 -7.12
CA VAL A 21 -23.60 -11.68 -8.17
C VAL A 21 -24.62 -10.69 -7.59
N ASN A 22 -24.17 -9.47 -7.34
CA ASN A 22 -25.03 -8.37 -6.89
C ASN A 22 -25.34 -7.43 -8.06
N PHE A 23 -26.55 -7.50 -8.60
CA PHE A 23 -27.00 -6.54 -9.61
C PHE A 23 -27.27 -5.19 -8.98
N ARG A 24 -26.54 -4.16 -9.43
CA ARG A 24 -26.68 -2.78 -8.95
C ARG A 24 -28.03 -2.22 -9.40
N THR A 25 -29.05 -2.28 -8.52
CA THR A 25 -30.40 -1.74 -8.79
C THR A 25 -30.65 -0.42 -8.07
N VAL A 26 -31.51 0.41 -8.65
CA VAL A 26 -31.88 1.74 -8.11
C VAL A 26 -32.51 1.63 -6.71
N GLN A 27 -33.28 0.57 -6.44
CA GLN A 27 -33.94 0.36 -5.15
C GLN A 27 -32.96 0.04 -4.01
N GLN A 28 -31.83 -0.62 -4.31
CA GLN A 28 -30.84 -0.99 -3.29
C GLN A 28 -29.98 0.21 -2.88
N GLN A 29 -29.66 1.10 -3.83
CA GLN A 29 -29.03 2.39 -3.54
C GLN A 29 -29.93 3.27 -2.66
N GLN A 30 -31.24 3.31 -2.91
CA GLN A 30 -32.19 4.07 -2.09
C GLN A 30 -32.36 3.46 -0.69
N LYS A 31 -32.44 2.13 -0.55
CA LYS A 31 -32.54 1.45 0.76
C LYS A 31 -31.29 1.62 1.63
N GLN A 32 -30.09 1.53 1.05
CA GLN A 32 -28.84 1.77 1.77
C GLN A 32 -28.70 3.25 2.19
N GLN A 33 -29.13 4.19 1.34
CA GLN A 33 -29.21 5.61 1.70
C GLN A 33 -30.18 5.85 2.86
N GLN A 34 -31.35 5.20 2.88
CA GLN A 34 -32.33 5.33 3.97
C GLN A 34 -31.83 4.73 5.30
N GLN A 35 -31.16 3.57 5.29
CA GLN A 35 -30.59 2.97 6.51
C GLN A 35 -29.46 3.82 7.11
N GLN A 36 -28.63 4.45 6.27
CA GLN A 36 -27.57 5.36 6.75
C GLN A 36 -28.15 6.70 7.25
N GLN A 37 -29.26 7.19 6.69
CA GLN A 37 -29.97 8.38 7.19
C GLN A 37 -30.56 8.17 8.59
N GLN A 38 -31.00 6.96 8.93
CA GLN A 38 -31.49 6.66 10.30
C GLN A 38 -30.35 6.67 11.34
N GLN A 39 -29.11 6.36 10.96
CA GLN A 39 -27.94 6.53 11.85
C GLN A 39 -27.41 7.98 11.90
N GLN A 40 -27.77 8.83 10.94
CA GLN A 40 -27.33 10.23 10.88
C GLN A 40 -28.23 11.23 11.62
N GLN A 41 -29.36 10.81 12.22
CA GLN A 41 -30.24 11.74 12.96
C GLN A 41 -29.63 12.36 14.24
N GLN A 42 -28.39 12.01 14.60
CA GLN A 42 -27.65 12.70 15.69
C GLN A 42 -26.67 13.78 15.21
N ASN A 43 -26.41 13.94 13.90
CA ASN A 43 -25.49 14.97 13.40
C ASN A 43 -26.13 15.77 12.24
N ASN A 44 -26.38 17.06 12.49
CA ASN A 44 -26.89 18.03 11.52
C ASN A 44 -25.89 18.29 10.36
N SER A 45 -25.74 17.34 9.43
CA SER A 45 -25.05 17.56 8.17
C SER A 45 -25.91 17.10 6.99
N THR A 46 -26.55 18.06 6.32
CA THR A 46 -27.33 17.89 5.08
C THR A 46 -26.39 17.69 3.88
N GLY A 47 -25.72 16.53 3.81
CA GLY A 47 -25.00 16.08 2.63
C GLY A 47 -25.74 14.92 1.97
N SER A 48 -25.94 14.95 0.65
CA SER A 48 -26.46 13.78 -0.07
C SER A 48 -25.45 12.63 0.05
N SER A 49 -25.90 11.50 0.59
CA SER A 49 -25.10 10.28 0.72
C SER A 49 -24.89 9.63 -0.65
N SER A 50 -23.82 10.03 -1.34
CA SER A 50 -23.44 9.44 -2.62
C SER A 50 -22.54 8.23 -2.40
N ILE A 51 -23.15 7.03 -2.40
CA ILE A 51 -22.40 5.78 -2.49
C ILE A 51 -21.85 5.66 -3.92
N ILE A 52 -20.55 5.41 -4.04
CA ILE A 52 -19.88 5.20 -5.32
C ILE A 52 -19.37 3.78 -5.35
N PHE A 53 -19.85 2.99 -6.31
CA PHE A 53 -19.26 1.70 -6.63
C PHE A 53 -18.17 1.94 -7.68
N TYR A 54 -16.92 1.75 -7.29
CA TYR A 54 -15.78 1.81 -8.21
C TYR A 54 -15.67 0.52 -9.00
N ASP A 55 -15.20 0.65 -10.24
CA ASP A 55 -14.98 -0.49 -11.15
C ASP A 55 -13.51 -0.91 -11.18
N SER A 56 -12.59 -0.05 -10.73
CA SER A 56 -11.17 -0.35 -10.65
C SER A 56 -10.47 0.48 -9.57
N TYR A 57 -9.53 -0.15 -8.88
CA TYR A 57 -8.65 0.51 -7.93
C TYR A 57 -7.22 0.57 -8.48
N ILE A 58 -6.52 1.62 -8.08
CA ILE A 58 -5.09 1.78 -8.33
C ILE A 58 -4.44 2.02 -6.99
N HIS A 59 -3.37 1.29 -6.72
CA HIS A 59 -2.68 1.36 -5.44
C HIS A 59 -1.31 2.00 -5.63
N LEU A 60 -1.08 3.08 -4.89
CA LEU A 60 0.15 3.84 -4.91
C LEU A 60 0.71 3.89 -3.49
N ALA A 61 1.87 3.28 -3.28
CA ALA A 61 2.62 3.41 -2.05
C ALA A 61 3.72 4.45 -2.23
N TYR A 62 3.86 5.39 -1.30
CA TYR A 62 4.99 6.31 -1.28
C TYR A 62 5.52 6.54 0.14
N SER A 63 6.81 6.84 0.21
CA SER A 63 7.48 7.18 1.46
C SER A 63 8.51 8.27 1.21
N ARG A 64 8.70 9.11 2.23
CA ARG A 64 9.76 10.11 2.29
C ARG A 64 10.65 9.79 3.48
N SER A 65 11.96 9.87 3.27
CA SER A 65 12.96 9.65 4.31
C SER A 65 12.84 10.70 5.43
N VAL A 66 13.40 10.36 6.61
CA VAL A 66 13.36 11.22 7.80
C VAL A 66 14.10 12.55 7.58
N ASP A 67 15.22 12.50 6.86
CA ASP A 67 16.00 13.68 6.43
C ASP A 67 15.32 14.52 5.34
N LYS A 68 14.16 14.07 4.83
CA LYS A 68 13.35 14.71 3.79
C LYS A 68 13.99 14.77 2.40
N GLU A 69 15.13 14.13 2.18
CA GLU A 69 15.89 14.20 0.93
C GLU A 69 15.50 13.15 -0.11
N TRP A 70 15.02 11.99 0.33
CA TRP A 70 14.66 10.88 -0.54
C TRP A 70 13.15 10.69 -0.60
N VAL A 71 12.65 10.44 -1.81
CA VAL A 71 11.27 10.06 -2.07
C VAL A 71 11.27 8.72 -2.81
N PHE A 72 10.43 7.81 -2.36
CA PHE A 72 10.27 6.47 -2.91
C PHE A 72 8.80 6.25 -3.27
N ALA A 73 8.52 5.65 -4.42
CA ALA A 73 7.17 5.29 -4.79
C ALA A 73 7.10 3.95 -5.53
N ALA A 74 6.00 3.25 -5.32
CA ALA A 74 5.62 2.05 -6.05
C ALA A 74 4.13 2.13 -6.43
N LEU A 75 3.81 1.81 -7.67
CA LEU A 75 2.48 1.85 -8.25
C LEU A 75 2.09 0.45 -8.73
N SER A 76 0.82 0.09 -8.52
CA SER A 76 0.21 -1.17 -8.94
C SER A 76 -1.25 -0.93 -9.34
N ASP A 77 -1.78 -1.73 -10.25
CA ASP A 77 -3.23 -1.96 -10.28
C ASP A 77 -3.65 -3.01 -9.23
N SER A 78 -4.97 -3.21 -9.09
CA SER A 78 -5.60 -4.24 -8.23
C SER A 78 -5.05 -5.66 -8.41
N ASN A 79 -4.64 -6.02 -9.63
CA ASN A 79 -4.25 -7.39 -9.96
C ASN A 79 -2.74 -7.60 -9.97
N GLY A 80 -1.94 -6.57 -9.67
CA GLY A 80 -0.48 -6.61 -9.71
C GLY A 80 0.16 -6.27 -11.07
N GLN A 81 -0.65 -5.90 -12.07
CA GLN A 81 -0.16 -5.42 -13.36
C GLN A 81 0.18 -3.92 -13.32
N GLY A 82 0.89 -3.44 -14.34
CA GLY A 82 1.25 -2.03 -14.43
C GLY A 82 2.24 -1.59 -13.36
N SER A 83 2.99 -2.53 -12.79
CA SER A 83 3.96 -2.29 -11.72
C SER A 83 5.03 -1.28 -12.13
N MET A 84 5.15 -0.20 -11.36
CA MET A 84 6.22 0.79 -11.50
C MET A 84 6.85 1.03 -10.13
N THR A 85 8.18 1.08 -10.06
CA THR A 85 8.91 1.46 -8.86
C THR A 85 9.92 2.53 -9.23
N LYS A 86 10.01 3.60 -8.44
CA LYS A 86 10.90 4.72 -8.73
C LYS A 86 11.34 5.40 -7.43
N THR A 87 12.54 5.96 -7.47
CA THR A 87 13.11 6.76 -6.39
C THR A 87 13.59 8.10 -6.95
N TRP A 88 13.52 9.13 -6.12
CA TRP A 88 14.00 10.46 -6.42
C TRP A 88 14.83 10.96 -5.25
N TYR A 89 16.04 11.45 -5.57
CA TYR A 89 16.81 12.27 -4.66
C TYR A 89 16.43 13.74 -4.87
N VAL A 90 15.69 14.27 -3.92
CA VAL A 90 15.18 15.66 -3.88
C VAL A 90 16.22 16.59 -3.26
N GLY A 91 16.97 16.10 -2.26
CA GLY A 91 17.85 16.93 -1.43
C GLY A 91 17.06 17.99 -0.65
N ASN A 92 17.69 19.11 -0.33
CA ASN A 92 17.08 20.16 0.50
C ASN A 92 16.18 21.15 -0.28
N ALA A 93 16.01 20.98 -1.59
CA ALA A 93 15.27 21.92 -2.44
C ALA A 93 13.78 21.56 -2.52
N ARG A 94 12.89 22.46 -2.04
CA ARG A 94 11.43 22.23 -2.06
C ARG A 94 10.86 22.04 -3.47
N GLY A 95 11.35 22.76 -4.48
CA GLY A 95 10.84 22.64 -5.85
C GLY A 95 11.02 21.23 -6.46
N LYS A 96 12.08 20.50 -6.07
CA LYS A 96 12.30 19.12 -6.52
C LYS A 96 11.33 18.14 -5.86
N PHE A 97 10.86 18.44 -4.65
CA PHE A 97 9.84 17.63 -3.98
C PHE A 97 8.51 17.75 -4.70
N ASP A 98 8.09 18.97 -5.00
CA ASP A 98 6.84 19.22 -5.72
C ASP A 98 6.87 18.60 -7.12
N ASP A 99 8.01 18.64 -7.82
CA ASP A 99 8.21 17.94 -9.09
C ASP A 99 8.12 16.42 -8.95
N ALA A 100 8.74 15.82 -7.93
CA ALA A 100 8.61 14.39 -7.66
C ALA A 100 7.14 13.99 -7.41
N CYS A 101 6.38 14.77 -6.64
CA CYS A 101 4.95 14.56 -6.43
C CYS A 101 4.13 14.66 -7.73
N ASN A 102 4.42 15.65 -8.59
CA ASN A 102 3.79 15.78 -9.91
C ASN A 102 4.10 14.56 -10.79
N GLN A 103 5.35 14.08 -10.80
CA GLN A 103 5.74 12.88 -11.55
C GLN A 103 5.02 11.63 -11.04
N ILE A 104 4.94 11.44 -9.73
CA ILE A 104 4.19 10.34 -9.11
C ILE A 104 2.72 10.35 -9.57
N TRP A 105 2.09 11.52 -9.51
CA TRP A 105 0.70 11.67 -9.92
C TRP A 105 0.49 11.41 -11.41
N ASN A 106 1.41 11.89 -12.26
CA ASN A 106 1.36 11.64 -13.71
C ASN A 106 1.51 10.15 -14.05
N MET A 107 2.34 9.40 -13.30
CA MET A 107 2.44 7.94 -13.47
C MET A 107 1.12 7.26 -13.11
N ALA A 108 0.48 7.67 -12.01
CA ALA A 108 -0.82 7.15 -11.61
C ALA A 108 -1.92 7.46 -12.64
N LEU A 109 -1.96 8.68 -13.18
CA LEU A 109 -2.90 9.08 -14.23
C LEU A 109 -2.68 8.30 -15.54
N ASN A 110 -1.43 8.07 -15.92
CA ASN A 110 -1.10 7.26 -17.10
C ASN A 110 -1.63 5.82 -16.94
N LEU A 111 -1.45 5.21 -15.75
CA LEU A 111 -2.02 3.89 -15.48
C LEU A 111 -3.56 3.92 -15.48
N ALA A 112 -4.16 4.95 -14.88
CA ALA A 112 -5.61 5.12 -14.83
C ALA A 112 -6.24 5.30 -16.21
N SER A 113 -5.57 6.01 -17.12
CA SER A 113 -6.07 6.23 -18.49
C SER A 113 -6.27 4.95 -19.31
N LYS A 114 -5.72 3.82 -18.84
CA LYS A 114 -5.82 2.50 -19.48
C LYS A 114 -6.95 1.64 -18.91
N LYS A 115 -7.64 2.11 -17.87
CA LYS A 115 -8.73 1.40 -17.19
C LYS A 115 -10.06 2.08 -17.54
N TYR A 116 -11.13 1.30 -17.53
CA TYR A 116 -12.48 1.78 -17.79
C TYR A 116 -13.24 1.98 -16.47
N GLY A 117 -14.29 2.80 -16.52
CA GLY A 117 -15.23 2.97 -15.40
C GLY A 117 -14.77 3.98 -14.34
N LYS A 118 -15.40 3.91 -13.17
CA LYS A 118 -15.08 4.80 -12.05
C LYS A 118 -13.85 4.29 -11.32
N ILE A 119 -12.80 5.10 -11.29
CA ILE A 119 -11.51 4.72 -10.71
C ILE A 119 -11.31 5.43 -9.37
N CYS A 120 -10.83 4.69 -8.38
CA CYS A 120 -10.34 5.22 -7.11
C CYS A 120 -8.85 4.94 -6.97
N LEU A 121 -8.06 5.99 -6.74
CA LEU A 121 -6.65 5.89 -6.41
C LEU A 121 -6.52 5.81 -4.89
N ILE A 122 -5.92 4.72 -4.40
CA ILE A 122 -5.58 4.52 -3.00
C ILE A 122 -4.13 4.94 -2.81
N LEU A 123 -3.95 6.15 -2.26
CA LEU A 123 -2.64 6.69 -1.92
C LEU A 123 -2.27 6.27 -0.51
N THR A 124 -1.23 5.45 -0.41
CA THR A 124 -0.75 4.86 0.82
C THR A 124 0.56 5.50 1.26
N ARG A 125 0.55 6.13 2.44
CA ARG A 125 1.73 6.71 3.08
C ARG A 125 2.25 5.79 4.18
N LEU A 126 3.53 5.46 4.13
CA LEU A 126 4.20 4.60 5.12
C LEU A 126 4.55 5.34 6.43
N ASN A 127 4.89 4.58 7.47
CA ASN A 127 5.44 5.03 8.77
C ASN A 127 4.47 5.83 9.66
N GLY A 128 3.17 5.67 9.50
CA GLY A 128 2.21 6.21 10.46
C GLY A 128 2.18 7.75 10.57
N ILE A 129 2.67 8.48 9.55
CA ILE A 129 2.71 9.95 9.54
C ILE A 129 2.36 10.50 8.15
N LEU A 130 1.54 11.56 8.12
CA LEU A 130 1.25 12.33 6.92
C LEU A 130 1.42 13.83 7.22
N PRO A 131 2.59 14.42 6.89
CA PRO A 131 2.86 15.84 7.09
C PRO A 131 2.02 16.76 6.21
N ASP A 132 1.84 18.01 6.66
CA ASP A 132 1.01 19.01 5.98
C ASP A 132 1.56 19.44 4.61
N ASP A 133 2.88 19.47 4.44
CA ASP A 133 3.52 19.83 3.16
C ASP A 133 3.30 18.77 2.07
N GLU A 134 3.28 17.49 2.45
CA GLU A 134 2.91 16.39 1.55
C GLU A 134 1.41 16.45 1.23
N LEU A 135 0.57 16.62 2.25
CA LEU A 135 -0.88 16.69 2.11
C LEU A 135 -1.33 17.83 1.20
N MET A 136 -0.71 19.01 1.31
CA MET A 136 -1.03 20.15 0.46
C MET A 136 -0.76 19.86 -1.03
N ASN A 137 0.33 19.14 -1.33
CA ASN A 137 0.64 18.71 -2.69
C ASN A 137 -0.41 17.72 -3.23
N TRP A 138 -0.76 16.70 -2.44
CA TRP A 138 -1.77 15.73 -2.86
C TRP A 138 -3.15 16.35 -3.02
N ARG A 139 -3.53 17.30 -2.16
CA ARG A 139 -4.78 18.05 -2.29
C ARG A 139 -4.81 18.92 -3.55
N ARG A 140 -3.69 19.55 -3.90
CA ARG A 140 -3.56 20.34 -5.13
C ARG A 140 -3.69 19.47 -6.37
N LEU A 141 -3.16 18.25 -6.32
CA LEU A 141 -3.16 17.30 -7.43
C LEU A 141 -4.47 16.51 -7.56
N SER A 142 -5.16 16.29 -6.44
CA SER A 142 -6.47 15.66 -6.39
C SER A 142 -7.51 16.59 -7.02
N GLY A 143 -7.77 16.41 -8.31
CA GLY A 143 -8.81 17.11 -9.06
C GLY A 143 -10.08 16.25 -9.24
N ARG A 144 -10.93 16.65 -10.18
CA ARG A 144 -12.14 15.89 -10.56
C ARG A 144 -11.84 14.63 -11.38
N ASN A 145 -10.60 14.42 -11.79
CA ASN A 145 -10.24 13.39 -12.77
C ASN A 145 -10.27 11.98 -12.16
N ILE A 146 -9.88 11.82 -10.89
CA ILE A 146 -9.84 10.53 -10.18
C ILE A 146 -10.19 10.76 -8.70
N HIS A 147 -10.98 9.87 -8.11
CA HIS A 147 -11.26 9.89 -6.68
C HIS A 147 -10.04 9.42 -5.88
N LEU A 148 -9.69 10.14 -4.81
CA LEU A 148 -8.53 9.84 -3.98
C LEU A 148 -8.96 9.37 -2.59
N ALA A 149 -8.58 8.14 -2.25
CA ALA A 149 -8.60 7.63 -0.89
C ALA A 149 -7.19 7.73 -0.30
N VAL A 150 -7.06 8.33 0.89
CA VAL A 150 -5.76 8.48 1.56
C VAL A 150 -5.70 7.50 2.71
N VAL A 151 -4.67 6.66 2.70
CA VAL A 151 -4.44 5.60 3.68
C VAL A 151 -3.06 5.80 4.30
N CYS A 152 -2.99 5.65 5.61
CA CYS A 152 -1.75 5.60 6.35
C CYS A 152 -1.52 4.17 6.82
N VAL A 153 -0.32 3.64 6.58
CA VAL A 153 0.02 2.28 6.99
C VAL A 153 1.14 2.30 8.01
N ASP A 154 1.08 1.31 8.88
CA ASP A 154 2.08 1.06 9.91
C ASP A 154 2.37 -0.43 9.96
N ASP A 155 3.64 -0.78 9.81
CA ASP A 155 4.15 -2.15 9.95
C ASP A 155 4.82 -2.36 11.31
N ASN A 156 4.91 -1.33 12.15
CA ASN A 156 5.49 -1.43 13.48
C ASN A 156 4.45 -1.85 14.53
N SER A 157 4.90 -2.60 15.54
CA SER A 157 4.06 -3.19 16.57
C SER A 157 3.71 -2.24 17.72
N LYS A 158 3.66 -0.91 17.49
CA LYS A 158 3.34 0.07 18.57
C LYS A 158 2.10 -0.30 19.37
N ILE A 159 1.09 -0.83 18.69
CA ILE A 159 -0.03 -1.52 19.31
C ILE A 159 0.19 -3.00 19.05
N SER A 160 0.64 -3.74 20.06
CA SER A 160 0.79 -5.19 19.97
C SER A 160 -0.47 -5.84 20.55
N PHE A 161 -1.07 -6.78 19.81
CA PHE A 161 -2.02 -7.70 20.41
C PHE A 161 -1.33 -9.05 20.58
N ILE A 162 -1.58 -9.67 21.73
CA ILE A 162 -1.07 -10.99 22.07
C ILE A 162 -2.22 -11.96 21.86
N ASP A 163 -1.95 -13.04 21.15
CA ASP A 163 -2.87 -14.13 20.92
C ASP A 163 -2.67 -15.17 22.03
N GLU A 164 -3.69 -15.35 22.88
CA GLU A 164 -3.66 -16.26 24.03
C GLU A 164 -4.56 -17.50 23.87
N ASP A 165 -5.26 -17.62 22.74
CA ASP A 165 -6.17 -18.73 22.52
C ASP A 165 -5.40 -20.01 22.15
N LYS A 166 -5.90 -21.18 22.57
CA LYS A 166 -5.25 -22.49 22.31
C LYS A 166 -5.97 -23.34 21.26
N LEU A 167 -7.21 -22.99 20.92
CA LEU A 167 -8.08 -23.77 20.03
C LEU A 167 -8.05 -23.22 18.59
N TYR A 168 -7.94 -21.90 18.47
CA TYR A 168 -7.85 -21.15 17.24
C TYR A 168 -6.50 -20.41 17.19
N PRO A 169 -5.79 -20.46 16.04
CA PRO A 169 -6.08 -21.22 14.82
C PRO A 169 -5.90 -22.74 14.95
N SER A 170 -6.55 -23.50 14.07
CA SER A 170 -6.60 -24.98 14.10
C SER A 170 -5.25 -25.67 13.88
N PHE A 171 -4.23 -24.96 13.40
CA PHE A 171 -2.88 -25.51 13.32
C PHE A 171 -2.17 -25.55 14.68
N LYS A 172 -2.56 -24.74 15.67
CA LYS A 172 -1.89 -24.69 16.99
C LYS A 172 -1.88 -26.06 17.70
N PRO A 173 -3.02 -26.79 17.80
CA PRO A 173 -3.00 -28.15 18.36
C PRO A 173 -2.00 -29.09 17.67
N ILE A 174 -1.84 -28.97 16.36
CA ILE A 174 -0.92 -29.80 15.56
C ILE A 174 0.54 -29.49 15.90
N TYR A 175 0.88 -28.22 16.15
CA TYR A 175 2.21 -27.81 16.61
C TYR A 175 2.48 -28.14 18.08
N LYS A 176 1.44 -28.24 18.90
CA LYS A 176 1.56 -28.65 20.31
C LYS A 176 1.95 -30.12 20.45
N ASP A 177 1.22 -30.99 19.77
CA ASP A 177 1.58 -32.40 19.58
C ASP A 177 0.99 -32.88 18.25
N THR A 178 1.86 -33.39 17.39
CA THR A 178 1.50 -33.94 16.07
C THR A 178 0.39 -35.00 16.14
N LYS A 179 0.19 -35.66 17.29
CA LYS A 179 -0.91 -36.62 17.53
C LYS A 179 -2.29 -35.98 17.54
N PHE A 180 -2.40 -34.68 17.81
CA PHE A 180 -3.65 -33.94 17.69
C PHE A 180 -3.99 -33.57 16.24
N GLY A 181 -3.09 -33.88 15.29
CA GLY A 181 -3.38 -33.81 13.87
C GLY A 181 -4.56 -34.72 13.51
N GLY A 182 -5.52 -34.20 12.75
CA GLY A 182 -6.60 -35.01 12.20
C GLY A 182 -6.07 -36.06 11.21
N HIS A 183 -6.78 -37.19 11.10
CA HIS A 183 -6.49 -38.18 10.07
C HIS A 183 -6.99 -37.68 8.71
N ILE A 184 -6.15 -37.76 7.67
CA ILE A 184 -6.56 -37.44 6.30
C ILE A 184 -7.41 -38.60 5.78
N ASP A 185 -8.61 -38.32 5.27
CA ASP A 185 -9.41 -39.34 4.60
C ASP A 185 -8.82 -39.64 3.21
N MET A 186 -8.14 -40.78 3.10
CA MET A 186 -7.48 -41.21 1.86
C MET A 186 -8.48 -41.44 0.71
N THR A 187 -9.77 -41.63 1.00
CA THR A 187 -10.80 -41.84 -0.02
C THR A 187 -11.25 -40.55 -0.70
N ARG A 188 -10.94 -39.39 -0.11
CA ARG A 188 -11.28 -38.05 -0.61
C ARG A 188 -10.05 -37.18 -0.77
N LEU A 189 -8.91 -37.79 -1.10
CA LEU A 189 -7.63 -37.10 -1.17
C LEU A 189 -7.65 -35.89 -2.12
N ASP A 190 -8.40 -35.99 -3.22
CA ASP A 190 -8.53 -34.95 -4.25
C ASP A 190 -9.33 -33.71 -3.78
N ASP A 191 -10.05 -33.80 -2.66
CA ASP A 191 -10.82 -32.67 -2.10
C ASP A 191 -9.96 -31.78 -1.17
N TYR A 192 -8.71 -32.15 -0.90
CA TYR A 192 -7.81 -31.40 -0.02
C TYR A 192 -6.88 -30.47 -0.80
N GLU A 193 -6.49 -29.36 -0.16
CA GLU A 193 -5.49 -28.43 -0.69
C GLU A 193 -4.31 -28.27 0.29
N ILE A 194 -3.12 -28.05 -0.26
CA ILE A 194 -1.95 -27.70 0.53
C ILE A 194 -2.00 -26.19 0.79
N ARG A 195 -2.23 -25.82 2.05
CA ARG A 195 -2.29 -24.42 2.48
C ARG A 195 -1.05 -24.05 3.29
N ASP A 196 -0.26 -23.11 2.78
CA ASP A 196 0.85 -22.53 3.54
C ASP A 196 0.34 -21.51 4.57
N ILE A 197 0.58 -21.80 5.84
CA ILE A 197 0.13 -20.99 6.98
C ILE A 197 0.74 -19.57 6.95
N ASP A 198 1.96 -19.40 6.42
CA ASP A 198 2.60 -18.07 6.41
C ASP A 198 1.90 -17.08 5.46
N GLN A 199 1.08 -17.60 4.54
CA GLN A 199 0.28 -16.84 3.59
C GLN A 199 -1.23 -16.84 3.96
N ASP A 200 -1.61 -17.45 5.08
CA ASP A 200 -3.00 -17.48 5.56
C ASP A 200 -3.27 -16.25 6.43
N ILE A 201 -3.68 -15.17 5.76
CA ILE A 201 -3.82 -13.84 6.35
C ILE A 201 -5.27 -13.57 6.77
N HIS A 202 -5.42 -13.03 7.98
CA HIS A 202 -6.71 -12.66 8.55
C HIS A 202 -6.91 -11.14 8.46
N GLY A 203 -8.05 -10.71 7.92
CA GLY A 203 -8.46 -9.31 7.90
C GLY A 203 -9.27 -8.96 9.15
N VAL A 204 -8.93 -7.85 9.80
CA VAL A 204 -9.67 -7.32 10.96
C VAL A 204 -10.05 -5.87 10.69
N VAL A 205 -11.32 -5.53 10.92
CA VAL A 205 -11.82 -4.14 10.95
C VAL A 205 -12.15 -3.80 12.39
N PHE A 206 -11.50 -2.77 12.93
CA PHE A 206 -11.74 -2.36 14.31
C PHE A 206 -13.04 -1.57 14.43
N GLN A 207 -13.75 -1.77 15.55
CA GLN A 207 -14.99 -1.05 15.86
C GLN A 207 -14.78 0.46 15.96
N HIS A 208 -13.62 0.88 16.48
CA HIS A 208 -13.27 2.27 16.69
C HIS A 208 -11.94 2.62 15.99
N PRO A 209 -11.78 3.86 15.49
CA PRO A 209 -10.56 4.28 14.85
C PRO A 209 -9.39 4.37 15.84
N PHE A 210 -8.18 4.08 15.36
CA PHE A 210 -6.96 4.16 16.14
C PHE A 210 -6.19 5.47 15.88
N PRO A 211 -5.41 5.93 16.88
CA PRO A 211 -4.45 6.99 16.66
C PRO A 211 -3.34 6.53 15.71
N LEU A 212 -2.80 7.45 14.94
CA LEU A 212 -1.64 7.16 14.10
C LEU A 212 -0.39 7.03 14.97
N ALA A 213 0.49 6.09 14.62
CA ALA A 213 1.68 5.78 15.40
C ALA A 213 2.59 6.99 15.64
N HIS A 214 2.75 7.87 14.66
CA HIS A 214 3.76 8.95 14.71
C HIS A 214 3.18 10.36 14.50
N SER A 215 1.84 10.50 14.49
CA SER A 215 1.18 11.80 14.36
C SER A 215 0.08 11.94 15.41
N GLN A 216 0.25 12.90 16.32
CA GLN A 216 -0.74 13.20 17.36
C GLN A 216 -1.83 14.17 16.89
N HIS A 217 -1.58 14.89 15.78
CA HIS A 217 -2.50 15.93 15.28
C HIS A 217 -3.60 15.37 14.36
N ARG A 218 -3.58 14.08 14.02
CA ARG A 218 -4.54 13.44 13.11
C ARG A 218 -4.91 12.04 13.61
N CYS A 219 -6.20 11.70 13.54
CA CYS A 219 -6.69 10.35 13.77
C CYS A 219 -7.27 9.77 12.47
N ALA A 220 -7.34 8.45 12.40
CA ALA A 220 -8.02 7.75 11.31
C ALA A 220 -9.55 7.88 11.44
N ILE A 221 -10.28 7.71 10.33
CA ILE A 221 -11.74 7.59 10.36
C ILE A 221 -12.18 6.14 10.59
N ARG A 222 -11.40 5.19 10.06
CA ARG A 222 -11.57 3.74 10.22
C ARG A 222 -10.21 3.08 10.24
N SER A 223 -10.06 2.08 11.08
CA SER A 223 -8.82 1.34 11.24
C SER A 223 -9.08 -0.14 11.04
N GLY A 224 -8.16 -0.80 10.37
CA GLY A 224 -8.14 -2.25 10.20
C GLY A 224 -6.72 -2.76 10.19
N ALA A 225 -6.57 -4.07 10.08
CA ALA A 225 -5.27 -4.72 9.98
C ALA A 225 -5.35 -6.00 9.15
N LEU A 226 -4.25 -6.31 8.47
CA LEU A 226 -3.95 -7.67 8.02
C LEU A 226 -3.07 -8.32 9.07
N ILE A 227 -3.44 -9.53 9.49
CA ILE A 227 -2.81 -10.24 10.60
C ILE A 227 -2.30 -11.58 10.11
N LYS A 228 -1.04 -11.87 10.44
CA LYS A 228 -0.38 -13.14 10.20
C LYS A 228 -0.06 -13.78 11.55
N PHE A 229 -0.58 -14.99 11.75
CA PHE A 229 -0.23 -15.79 12.90
C PHE A 229 1.18 -16.36 12.77
N LYS A 230 1.84 -16.62 13.90
CA LYS A 230 3.11 -17.33 13.93
C LYS A 230 2.87 -18.84 13.93
N LYS A 231 3.74 -19.57 13.23
CA LYS A 231 3.76 -21.04 13.14
C LYS A 231 4.29 -21.67 14.45
N CYS A 232 3.63 -21.41 15.57
CA CYS A 232 3.97 -21.98 16.87
C CYS A 232 2.71 -22.23 17.71
N ASP A 233 2.80 -23.17 18.65
CA ASP A 233 1.87 -23.26 19.77
C ASP A 233 2.26 -22.24 20.86
N GLY A 234 1.30 -21.81 21.67
CA GLY A 234 1.54 -20.92 22.79
C GLY A 234 1.10 -19.48 22.59
N ASP A 235 1.34 -18.67 23.63
CA ASP A 235 0.95 -17.27 23.67
C ASP A 235 2.03 -16.42 23.03
N THR A 236 1.70 -15.74 21.93
CA THR A 236 2.67 -14.93 21.19
C THR A 236 2.02 -13.69 20.59
N VAL A 237 2.84 -12.65 20.41
CA VAL A 237 2.48 -11.52 19.55
C VAL A 237 2.45 -12.01 18.10
N TRP A 238 1.31 -11.82 17.44
CA TRP A 238 1.14 -12.03 16.01
C TRP A 238 1.74 -10.88 15.19
N ASP A 239 2.07 -11.14 13.93
CA ASP A 239 2.56 -10.11 13.03
C ASP A 239 1.35 -9.38 12.42
N LYS A 240 1.43 -8.05 12.31
CA LYS A 240 0.31 -7.24 11.83
C LYS A 240 0.77 -6.15 10.87
N PHE A 241 -0.13 -5.81 9.96
CA PHE A 241 -0.01 -4.67 9.06
C PHE A 241 -1.23 -3.77 9.24
N ALA A 242 -1.06 -2.65 9.93
CA ALA A 242 -2.16 -1.75 10.27
C ALA A 242 -2.48 -0.81 9.10
N VAL A 243 -3.77 -0.69 8.79
CA VAL A 243 -4.31 0.12 7.69
C VAL A 243 -5.27 1.15 8.29
N ASN A 244 -4.92 2.42 8.17
CA ASN A 244 -5.69 3.53 8.73
C ASN A 244 -6.21 4.42 7.60
N LEU A 245 -7.52 4.43 7.39
CA LEU A 245 -8.17 5.28 6.40
C LEU A 245 -8.25 6.72 6.95
N LEU A 246 -7.73 7.69 6.19
CA LEU A 246 -7.72 9.11 6.58
C LEU A 246 -8.77 9.92 5.82
N ASN A 247 -9.04 9.55 4.57
CA ASN A 247 -10.03 10.20 3.73
C ASN A 247 -10.79 9.16 2.91
N CYS A 248 -12.11 9.32 2.85
CA CYS A 248 -13.00 8.48 2.05
C CYS A 248 -13.71 9.35 0.99
N PRO A 249 -13.69 8.98 -0.30
CA PRO A 249 -14.34 9.75 -1.36
C PRO A 249 -15.89 9.61 -1.39
N HIS A 250 -16.48 8.71 -0.60
CA HIS A 250 -17.93 8.51 -0.46
C HIS A 250 -18.33 8.27 1.01
N SER A 251 -19.63 8.17 1.29
CA SER A 251 -20.15 8.07 2.67
C SER A 251 -19.78 6.77 3.38
N ASP A 252 -19.73 5.64 2.66
CA ASP A 252 -19.48 4.33 3.26
C ASP A 252 -17.98 4.01 3.40
N SER A 253 -17.37 4.50 4.47
CA SER A 253 -15.94 4.27 4.75
C SER A 253 -15.60 2.84 5.19
N THR A 254 -16.57 2.10 5.75
CA THR A 254 -16.35 0.72 6.21
C THR A 254 -16.24 -0.21 5.01
N GLN A 255 -17.19 -0.12 4.07
CA GLN A 255 -17.14 -0.89 2.82
C GLN A 255 -15.84 -0.62 2.03
N LEU A 256 -15.39 0.64 1.99
CA LEU A 256 -14.13 0.98 1.34
C LEU A 256 -12.94 0.34 2.05
N LEU A 257 -12.89 0.35 3.38
CA LEU A 257 -11.81 -0.27 4.13
C LEU A 257 -11.77 -1.79 3.95
N GLU A 258 -12.92 -2.47 3.98
CA GLU A 258 -13.01 -3.90 3.69
C GLU A 258 -12.48 -4.22 2.29
N THR A 259 -12.92 -3.45 1.28
CA THR A 259 -12.42 -3.60 -0.10
C THR A 259 -10.90 -3.36 -0.18
N ILE A 260 -10.37 -2.36 0.53
CA ILE A 260 -8.92 -2.11 0.58
C ILE A 260 -8.18 -3.30 1.19
N LEU A 261 -8.70 -3.93 2.25
CA LEU A 261 -8.07 -5.08 2.90
C LEU A 261 -8.08 -6.32 2.00
N GLU A 262 -9.17 -6.56 1.27
CA GLU A 262 -9.26 -7.64 0.27
C GLU A 262 -8.23 -7.46 -0.85
N GLU A 263 -8.15 -6.26 -1.42
CA GLU A 263 -7.16 -5.93 -2.46
C GLU A 263 -5.74 -6.02 -1.92
N PHE A 264 -5.49 -5.53 -0.70
CA PHE A 264 -4.18 -5.63 -0.05
C PHE A 264 -3.77 -7.08 0.23
N ARG A 265 -4.70 -7.96 0.58
CA ARG A 265 -4.44 -9.41 0.73
C ARG A 265 -3.94 -9.99 -0.58
N ASN A 266 -4.61 -9.68 -1.70
CA ASN A 266 -4.21 -10.15 -3.03
C ASN A 266 -2.82 -9.61 -3.42
N LEU A 267 -2.58 -8.32 -3.21
CA LEU A 267 -1.28 -7.70 -3.47
C LEU A 267 -0.17 -8.19 -2.55
N ALA A 268 -0.48 -8.68 -1.35
CA ALA A 268 0.48 -9.28 -0.44
C ALA A 268 0.90 -10.67 -0.94
N ALA A 269 -0.06 -11.52 -1.36
CA ALA A 269 0.22 -12.85 -1.91
C ALA A 269 1.12 -12.83 -3.17
N LEU A 270 1.15 -11.72 -3.92
CA LEU A 270 2.03 -11.55 -5.08
C LEU A 270 3.51 -11.32 -4.75
N ASN A 271 3.85 -11.00 -3.49
CA ASN A 271 5.21 -10.57 -3.15
C ASN A 271 6.28 -11.66 -3.41
N ALA A 272 5.94 -12.93 -3.16
CA ALA A 272 6.81 -14.08 -3.36
C ALA A 272 7.04 -14.34 -4.86
N TRP A 273 5.97 -14.30 -5.64
CA TRP A 273 6.03 -14.45 -7.11
C TRP A 273 6.81 -13.34 -7.81
N TYR A 274 6.89 -12.15 -7.21
CA TYR A 274 7.62 -11.01 -7.75
C TYR A 274 9.08 -10.95 -7.27
N GLY A 275 9.52 -11.90 -6.44
CA GLY A 275 10.88 -11.95 -5.91
C GLY A 275 11.19 -10.80 -4.94
N LEU A 276 10.18 -10.27 -4.23
CA LEU A 276 10.38 -9.21 -3.24
C LEU A 276 10.74 -9.74 -1.84
N SER A 277 10.14 -10.88 -1.47
CA SER A 277 10.38 -11.61 -0.22
C SER A 277 10.35 -13.11 -0.52
N ASP A 278 10.98 -13.88 0.36
CA ASP A 278 11.04 -15.33 0.44
C ASP A 278 9.80 -15.96 1.11
N GLY A 279 8.73 -15.18 1.33
CA GLY A 279 7.48 -15.66 1.92
C GLY A 279 7.32 -15.36 3.41
N THR A 280 8.28 -14.68 4.05
CA THR A 280 8.19 -14.27 5.46
C THR A 280 7.12 -13.20 5.70
N ASP A 281 6.93 -12.29 4.75
CA ASP A 281 6.14 -11.07 4.93
C ASP A 281 4.79 -11.13 4.18
N GLY A 282 4.12 -12.30 4.21
CA GLY A 282 2.86 -12.55 3.48
C GLY A 282 1.68 -11.61 3.83
N HIS A 283 1.78 -10.86 4.93
CA HIS A 283 0.79 -9.87 5.37
C HIS A 283 1.02 -8.46 4.78
N ILE A 284 2.16 -8.20 4.13
CA ILE A 284 2.51 -6.88 3.60
C ILE A 284 2.35 -6.86 2.07
N PRO A 285 1.51 -5.95 1.53
CA PRO A 285 1.34 -5.78 0.09
C PRO A 285 2.66 -5.50 -0.65
N TRP A 286 2.88 -6.13 -1.80
CA TRP A 286 4.17 -6.11 -2.50
C TRP A 286 4.72 -4.69 -2.72
N HIS A 287 3.90 -3.74 -3.14
CA HIS A 287 4.33 -2.36 -3.44
C HIS A 287 4.79 -1.59 -2.20
N ILE A 288 4.19 -1.84 -1.04
CA ILE A 288 4.55 -1.22 0.24
C ILE A 288 5.86 -1.86 0.72
N LEU A 289 5.99 -3.17 0.59
CA LEU A 289 7.24 -3.89 0.87
C LEU A 289 8.39 -3.40 -0.02
N ALA A 290 8.14 -3.15 -1.31
CA ALA A 290 9.14 -2.59 -2.23
C ALA A 290 9.63 -1.22 -1.74
N VAL A 291 8.70 -0.32 -1.40
CA VAL A 291 9.03 1.00 -0.85
C VAL A 291 9.80 0.88 0.45
N LYS A 292 9.39 -0.02 1.36
CA LYS A 292 10.09 -0.30 2.62
C LYS A 292 11.53 -0.75 2.38
N LYS A 293 11.75 -1.71 1.48
CA LYS A 293 13.11 -2.20 1.16
C LYS A 293 13.97 -1.11 0.54
N MET A 294 13.41 -0.28 -0.35
CA MET A 294 14.14 0.86 -0.94
C MET A 294 14.55 1.87 0.13
N MET A 295 13.65 2.28 1.03
CA MET A 295 13.98 3.25 2.07
C MET A 295 14.95 2.70 3.11
N ASN A 296 14.89 1.40 3.42
CA ASN A 296 15.77 0.77 4.42
C ASN A 296 17.22 0.61 3.91
N THR A 297 17.43 0.56 2.59
CA THR A 297 18.75 0.26 2.02
C THR A 297 19.38 1.45 1.30
N LEU A 298 18.59 2.27 0.61
CA LEU A 298 19.13 3.31 -0.27
C LEU A 298 19.49 4.61 0.45
N VAL A 299 18.80 4.93 1.55
CA VAL A 299 18.96 6.21 2.29
C VAL A 299 20.37 6.37 2.88
N HIS A 300 21.10 5.28 3.09
CA HIS A 300 22.47 5.33 3.62
C HIS A 300 23.52 5.82 2.60
N THR A 301 23.15 5.94 1.32
CA THR A 301 24.06 6.44 0.28
C THR A 301 24.07 7.98 0.25
N ARG A 302 25.26 8.57 0.34
CA ARG A 302 25.43 10.03 0.27
C ARG A 302 25.56 10.48 -1.18
N VAL A 303 24.72 11.42 -1.61
CA VAL A 303 24.74 11.96 -2.98
C VAL A 303 25.55 13.27 -3.01
N LYS A 304 26.39 13.42 -4.04
CA LYS A 304 27.09 14.67 -4.36
C LYS A 304 26.68 15.12 -5.75
N ILE A 305 26.15 16.33 -5.86
CA ILE A 305 25.81 16.94 -7.15
C ILE A 305 27.04 17.71 -7.61
N ALA A 306 27.72 17.22 -8.65
CA ALA A 306 28.82 17.93 -9.27
C ALA A 306 28.24 19.12 -10.07
N ASN A 307 28.44 20.34 -9.58
CA ASN A 307 28.14 21.54 -10.36
C ASN A 307 29.20 21.67 -11.46
N THR A 308 28.85 21.32 -12.70
CA THR A 308 29.73 21.41 -13.87
C THR A 308 30.19 22.83 -14.21
N THR A 309 29.70 23.85 -13.50
CA THR A 309 30.10 25.26 -13.69
C THR A 309 31.53 25.59 -13.21
N THR A 310 32.18 24.73 -12.41
CA THR A 310 33.58 24.97 -11.97
C THR A 310 34.63 24.34 -12.88
N ALA A 311 34.25 23.48 -13.83
CA ALA A 311 35.20 22.85 -14.75
C ALA A 311 35.65 23.75 -15.92
N ALA A 312 34.89 24.81 -16.23
CA ALA A 312 35.21 25.72 -17.35
C ALA A 312 36.26 26.79 -17.01
N ASN A 313 36.49 27.09 -15.72
CA ASN A 313 37.40 28.17 -15.32
C ASN A 313 38.86 27.72 -15.14
N ASN A 314 39.15 26.42 -15.17
CA ASN A 314 40.51 25.89 -14.99
C ASN A 314 41.25 25.57 -16.31
N THR A 315 40.63 25.78 -17.47
CA THR A 315 41.27 25.63 -18.79
C THR A 315 41.72 26.95 -19.42
N ALA A 316 41.56 28.09 -18.74
CA ALA A 316 41.99 29.40 -19.21
C ALA A 316 43.41 29.81 -18.73
N ALA A 317 44.13 28.93 -18.05
CA ALA A 317 45.51 29.14 -17.61
C ALA A 317 46.45 28.05 -18.17
N SER A 318 46.46 27.89 -19.49
CA SER A 318 47.59 27.28 -20.20
C SER A 318 48.30 28.41 -20.94
N SER A 319 49.14 29.13 -20.21
CA SER A 319 50.11 30.06 -20.78
C SER A 319 51.04 29.30 -21.73
N SER A 320 51.10 29.81 -22.96
CA SER A 320 52.06 29.45 -24.00
C SER A 320 53.48 29.42 -23.43
N ILE A 321 54.15 28.28 -23.52
CA ILE A 321 55.61 28.21 -23.44
C ILE A 321 56.12 28.15 -24.88
N THR A 322 56.70 29.26 -25.30
CA THR A 322 57.54 29.37 -26.49
C THR A 322 58.85 28.64 -26.20
N ILE A 323 59.15 27.62 -26.99
CA ILE A 323 60.48 27.01 -27.04
C ILE A 323 61.35 27.95 -27.88
N LEU A 324 62.46 28.44 -27.31
CA LEU A 324 63.53 29.10 -28.03
C LEU A 324 64.73 28.14 -28.08
N ASP A 325 65.26 27.99 -29.29
CA ASP A 325 66.47 27.27 -29.65
C ASP A 325 67.72 27.89 -28.99
N GLU A 326 68.47 27.06 -28.25
CA GLU A 326 69.93 26.81 -28.26
C GLU A 326 70.41 26.21 -26.93
#